data_AF-A0A2S6PTM2-F1
#
_entry.id   AF-A0A2S6PTM2-F1
#
_cell.length_a   1.000
_cell.length_b   1.000
_cell.length_c   1.000
_cell.angle_alpha   90.00
_cell.angle_beta   90.00
_cell.angle_gamma   90.00
#
_symmetry.space_group_name_H-M   'P 1'
#
loop_
_entity.id
_entity.type
_entity.pdbx_description
1 polymer ?
#
loop_
_entity_poly.entity_id
_entity_poly.type
_entity_poly.pdbx_seq_one_letter_code
_entity_poly.pdbx_strand_id
1 'polypeptide(L)'
;MSDTSTTGPLPALEEEIRTTVGVRLFTVLAWLPERRVLHRVHSSHPGPYPVGGEKSVEVSGGWLEQCIERRLPYLGADRAAVREVFADHRTIDELGCGAVVNVPVVDGSRTLGMLNVLDAEGSYDDESVRALTALASRAAPDLRAAIARADRTAH
;
A
#
# COMPACT_ATOMS: atom_id res chain seq x y z
N MET A 1 -3.88 29.15 -8.53
CA MET A 1 -4.63 28.35 -7.55
C MET A 1 -4.78 26.97 -8.15
N SER A 2 -3.94 26.02 -7.72
CA SER A 2 -3.86 24.69 -8.32
C SER A 2 -5.04 23.86 -7.84
N ASP A 3 -6.07 23.78 -8.68
CA ASP A 3 -7.12 22.77 -8.57
C ASP A 3 -6.47 21.41 -8.85
N THR A 4 -6.03 20.74 -7.78
CA THR A 4 -5.61 19.34 -7.83
C THR A 4 -6.85 18.56 -7.47
N SER A 5 -7.82 18.51 -8.38
CA SER A 5 -9.07 17.82 -8.14
C SER A 5 -8.77 16.40 -7.68
N THR A 6 -9.25 16.05 -6.49
CA THR A 6 -9.30 14.72 -5.88
C THR A 6 -10.24 13.82 -6.69
N THR A 7 -9.98 13.67 -7.98
CA THR A 7 -10.88 13.01 -8.92
C THR A 7 -10.05 12.09 -9.80
N GLY A 8 -9.97 10.84 -9.36
CA GLY A 8 -9.26 9.77 -10.06
C GLY A 8 -9.60 8.43 -9.41
N PRO A 9 -9.25 7.31 -10.04
CA PRO A 9 -9.60 5.98 -9.52
C PRO A 9 -9.03 5.70 -8.12
N LEU A 10 -7.79 6.11 -7.85
CA LEU A 10 -7.15 5.86 -6.54
C LEU A 10 -7.72 6.73 -5.40
N PRO A 11 -8.01 8.04 -5.58
CA PRO A 11 -8.78 8.80 -4.59
C PRO A 11 -10.19 8.23 -4.34
N ALA A 12 -10.87 7.73 -5.37
CA ALA A 12 -12.18 7.09 -5.19
C ALA A 12 -12.08 5.77 -4.41
N LEU A 13 -11.05 4.97 -4.70
CA LEU A 13 -10.72 3.76 -3.95
C LEU A 13 -10.36 4.06 -2.50
N GLU A 14 -9.63 5.14 -2.23
CA GLU A 14 -9.33 5.59 -0.86
C GLU A 14 -10.62 5.86 -0.08
N GLU A 15 -11.57 6.58 -0.66
CA GLU A 15 -12.85 6.88 -0.01
C GLU A 15 -13.70 5.62 0.21
N GLU A 16 -13.71 4.70 -0.75
CA GLU A 16 -14.39 3.42 -0.60
C GLU A 16 -13.76 2.57 0.52
N ILE A 17 -12.42 2.50 0.60
CA ILE A 17 -11.72 1.81 1.69
C ILE A 17 -12.05 2.48 3.03
N ARG A 18 -12.01 3.81 3.10
CA ARG A 18 -12.33 4.57 4.31
C ARG A 18 -13.73 4.26 4.83
N THR A 19 -14.72 4.21 3.94
CA THR A 19 -16.12 3.92 4.30
C THR A 19 -16.36 2.44 4.58
N THR A 20 -15.56 1.53 4.03
CA THR A 20 -15.72 0.08 4.21
C THR A 20 -15.07 -0.43 5.51
N VAL A 21 -13.83 -0.05 5.78
CA VAL A 21 -13.03 -0.62 6.89
C VAL A 21 -12.42 0.42 7.83
N GLY A 22 -12.54 1.72 7.53
CA GLY A 22 -11.81 2.76 8.24
C GLY A 22 -10.32 2.80 7.86
N VAL A 23 -9.78 4.02 7.75
CA VAL A 23 -8.35 4.21 7.46
C VAL A 23 -7.87 5.57 7.93
N ARG A 24 -6.70 5.58 8.57
CA ARG A 24 -5.93 6.80 8.82
C ARG A 24 -4.94 7.02 7.70
N LEU A 25 -4.06 6.05 7.45
CA LEU A 25 -3.05 6.13 6.40
C LEU A 25 -3.33 5.10 5.30
N PHE A 26 -3.52 5.59 4.08
CA PHE A 26 -3.68 4.78 2.89
C PHE A 26 -2.59 5.13 1.87
N THR A 27 -1.91 4.11 1.35
CA THR A 27 -0.97 4.28 0.24
C THR A 27 -1.10 3.16 -0.77
N VAL A 28 -0.78 3.47 -2.03
CA VAL A 28 -0.68 2.49 -3.12
C VAL A 28 0.72 2.56 -3.69
N LEU A 29 1.41 1.42 -3.76
CA LEU A 29 2.79 1.34 -4.23
C LEU A 29 2.92 0.31 -5.35
N ALA A 30 3.55 0.70 -6.46
CA ALA A 30 3.92 -0.19 -7.56
C ALA A 30 5.19 -0.97 -7.24
N TRP A 31 5.19 -2.27 -7.54
CA TRP A 31 6.34 -3.13 -7.37
C TRP A 31 7.23 -3.11 -8.61
N LEU A 32 8.49 -2.69 -8.44
CA LEU A 32 9.51 -2.64 -9.48
C LEU A 32 10.57 -3.73 -9.18
N PRO A 33 10.41 -4.96 -9.71
CA PRO A 33 11.18 -6.12 -9.28
C PRO A 33 12.67 -6.03 -9.59
N GLU A 34 13.05 -5.41 -10.72
CA GLU A 34 14.44 -5.28 -11.16
C GLU A 34 15.28 -4.46 -10.18
N ARG A 35 14.66 -3.48 -9.53
CA ARG A 35 15.28 -2.59 -8.53
C ARG A 35 14.95 -3.01 -7.10
N ARG A 36 14.05 -3.96 -6.91
CA ARG A 36 13.49 -4.40 -5.61
C ARG A 36 12.93 -3.23 -4.77
N VAL A 37 12.21 -2.31 -5.41
CA VAL A 37 11.60 -1.15 -4.75
C VAL A 37 10.09 -1.12 -4.91
N LEU A 38 9.42 -0.53 -3.94
CA LEU A 38 8.01 -0.14 -4.00
C LEU A 38 7.91 1.36 -4.27
N HIS A 39 7.37 1.73 -5.43
CA HIS A 39 7.21 3.11 -5.89
C HIS A 39 5.80 3.64 -5.59
N ARG A 40 5.68 4.72 -4.80
CA ARG A 40 4.39 5.24 -4.35
C ARG A 40 3.65 5.98 -5.46
N VAL A 41 2.47 5.46 -5.82
CA VAL A 41 1.59 6.06 -6.85
C VAL A 41 0.44 6.85 -6.24
N HIS A 42 0.11 6.61 -4.97
CA HIS A 42 -0.94 7.31 -4.23
C HIS A 42 -0.66 7.35 -2.73
N SER A 43 -1.13 8.40 -2.06
CA SER A 43 -0.99 8.61 -0.63
C SER A 43 -2.09 9.52 -0.08
N SER A 44 -2.74 9.11 1.01
CA SER A 44 -3.61 9.98 1.79
C SER A 44 -2.84 10.99 2.65
N HIS A 45 -1.53 10.78 2.83
CA HIS A 45 -0.65 11.62 3.64
C HIS A 45 0.60 12.02 2.83
N PRO A 46 0.45 12.86 1.78
CA PRO A 46 1.55 13.19 0.87
C PRO A 46 2.69 13.98 1.52
N GLY A 47 2.47 14.61 2.69
CA GLY A 47 3.53 15.28 3.46
C GLY A 47 4.62 14.30 3.91
N PRO A 48 4.32 13.36 4.82
CA PRO A 48 5.29 12.32 5.22
C PRO A 48 5.52 11.25 4.15
N TYR A 49 4.53 10.99 3.28
CA TYR A 49 4.60 9.94 2.25
C TYR A 49 4.33 10.52 0.85
N PRO A 50 5.29 11.24 0.25
CA PRO A 50 5.09 11.88 -1.05
C PRO A 50 4.85 10.85 -2.15
N VAL A 51 3.93 11.18 -3.07
CA VAL A 51 3.75 10.46 -4.33
C VAL A 51 5.03 10.57 -5.16
N GLY A 52 5.45 9.46 -5.77
CA GLY A 52 6.74 9.32 -6.45
C GLY A 52 7.89 8.86 -5.55
N GLY A 53 7.72 8.89 -4.22
CA GLY A 53 8.71 8.36 -3.29
C GLY A 53 8.81 6.83 -3.36
N GLU A 54 9.99 6.29 -3.05
CA GLU A 54 10.24 4.85 -3.09
C GLU A 54 10.55 4.30 -1.69
N LYS A 55 10.16 3.04 -1.46
CA LYS A 55 10.55 2.25 -0.29
C LYS A 55 11.34 1.03 -0.78
N SER A 56 12.60 0.90 -0.35
CA SER A 56 13.38 -0.32 -0.55
C SER A 56 12.78 -1.47 0.27
N VAL A 57 12.64 -2.65 -0.34
CA VAL A 57 12.04 -3.83 0.32
C VAL A 57 13.11 -4.69 1.00
N GLU A 58 14.08 -4.05 1.65
CA GLU A 58 15.15 -4.73 2.38
C GLU A 58 14.71 -5.24 3.77
N VAL A 59 13.43 -5.08 4.12
CA VAL A 59 13.01 -5.06 5.52
C VAL A 59 11.88 -6.06 5.76
N SER A 60 12.18 -7.01 6.65
CA SER A 60 11.36 -8.10 7.19
C SER A 60 11.40 -9.43 6.39
N GLY A 61 12.14 -10.40 6.96
CA GLY A 61 12.31 -11.74 6.43
C GLY A 61 11.02 -12.54 6.53
N GLY A 62 10.13 -12.33 5.57
CA GLY A 62 8.85 -13.04 5.45
C GLY A 62 7.80 -12.23 4.71
N TRP A 63 7.81 -10.90 4.83
CA TRP A 63 6.81 -10.05 4.17
C TRP A 63 6.93 -10.09 2.64
N LEU A 64 8.15 -10.06 2.10
CA LEU A 64 8.36 -10.16 0.66
C LEU A 64 7.90 -11.52 0.12
N GLU A 65 8.27 -12.61 0.80
CA GLU A 65 7.80 -13.96 0.43
C GLU A 65 6.27 -14.04 0.49
N GLN A 66 5.64 -13.58 1.57
CA GLN A 66 4.20 -13.65 1.76
C GLN A 66 3.44 -12.79 0.74
N CYS A 67 3.76 -11.50 0.66
CA CYS A 67 2.97 -10.54 -0.10
C CYS A 67 3.36 -10.50 -1.58
N ILE A 68 4.66 -10.57 -1.91
CA ILE A 68 5.12 -10.45 -3.30
C ILE A 68 5.14 -11.82 -4.00
N GLU A 69 5.76 -12.84 -3.40
CA GLU A 69 5.98 -14.14 -4.06
C GLU A 69 4.74 -15.04 -3.96
N ARG A 70 4.21 -15.21 -2.74
CA ARG A 70 3.02 -16.02 -2.46
C ARG A 70 1.71 -15.31 -2.75
N ARG A 71 1.74 -13.98 -2.93
CA ARG A 71 0.57 -13.14 -3.25
C ARG A 71 -0.54 -13.23 -2.20
N LEU A 72 -0.14 -13.29 -0.93
CA LEU A 72 -1.05 -13.37 0.20
C LEU A 72 -1.08 -12.03 0.96
N PRO A 73 -2.24 -11.58 1.45
CA PRO A 73 -2.31 -10.42 2.33
C PRO A 73 -1.49 -10.63 3.62
N TYR A 74 -1.05 -9.53 4.22
CA TYR A 74 -0.46 -9.49 5.55
C TYR A 74 -1.33 -8.63 6.47
N LEU A 75 -1.65 -9.16 7.65
CA LEU A 75 -2.31 -8.43 8.74
C LEU A 75 -1.32 -8.31 9.90
N GLY A 76 -0.91 -7.09 10.20
CA GLY A 76 -0.26 -6.75 11.46
C GLY A 76 -1.28 -6.10 12.37
N ALA A 77 -1.82 -6.86 13.33
CA ALA A 77 -2.93 -6.41 14.19
C ALA A 77 -2.50 -5.43 15.30
N ASP A 78 -1.19 -5.30 15.54
CA ASP A 78 -0.63 -4.50 16.62
C ASP A 78 0.64 -3.72 16.23
N ARG A 79 1.04 -2.81 17.13
CA ARG A 79 2.20 -1.94 16.93
C ARG A 79 3.51 -2.71 16.80
N ALA A 80 3.63 -3.89 17.39
CA ALA A 80 4.83 -4.71 17.26
C ALA A 80 4.94 -5.22 15.81
N ALA A 81 3.86 -5.78 15.27
CA ALA A 81 3.78 -6.23 13.89
C ALA A 81 4.00 -5.09 12.87
N VAL A 82 3.53 -3.87 13.17
CA VAL A 82 3.84 -2.68 12.36
C VAL A 82 5.33 -2.36 12.37
N ARG A 83 5.99 -2.39 13.54
CA ARG A 83 7.43 -2.12 13.67
C ARG A 83 8.30 -3.12 12.93
N GLU A 84 7.87 -4.37 12.82
CA GLU A 84 8.58 -5.41 12.08
C GLU A 84 8.61 -5.15 10.57
N VAL A 85 7.57 -4.51 10.02
CA VAL A 85 7.41 -4.29 8.56
C VAL A 85 7.84 -2.88 8.12
N PHE A 86 7.77 -1.91 9.02
CA PHE A 86 7.99 -0.49 8.71
C PHE A 86 9.16 0.08 9.50
N ALA A 87 10.26 0.38 8.80
CA ALA A 87 11.42 1.05 9.40
C ALA A 87 11.06 2.46 9.93
N ASP A 88 10.09 3.11 9.30
CA ASP A 88 9.48 4.41 9.63
C ASP A 88 8.32 4.31 10.64
N HIS A 89 8.29 3.24 11.44
CA HIS A 89 7.23 3.01 12.44
C HIS A 89 7.00 4.18 13.41
N ARG A 90 8.00 5.04 13.66
CA ARG A 90 7.81 6.25 14.50
C ARG A 90 6.85 7.25 13.85
N THR A 91 7.01 7.52 12.55
CA THR A 91 6.09 8.39 11.81
C THR A 91 4.70 7.76 11.70
N ILE A 92 4.63 6.43 11.54
CA ILE A 92 3.36 5.69 11.56
C ILE A 92 2.67 5.82 12.93
N ASP A 93 3.43 5.73 14.02
CA ASP A 93 2.93 5.90 15.39
C ASP A 93 2.40 7.33 15.64
N GLU A 94 3.12 8.35 15.15
CA GLU A 94 2.68 9.77 15.22
C GLU A 94 1.36 10.02 14.49
N LEU A 95 1.08 9.25 13.42
CA LEU A 95 -0.22 9.26 12.72
C LEU A 95 -1.30 8.45 13.46
N GLY A 96 -0.97 7.90 14.63
CA GLY A 96 -1.84 7.09 15.46
C GLY A 96 -2.15 5.72 14.85
N CYS A 97 -1.28 5.23 13.95
CA CYS A 97 -1.45 3.93 13.33
C CYS A 97 -0.74 2.86 14.17
N GLY A 98 -1.49 1.83 14.53
CA GLY A 98 -1.04 0.68 15.30
C GLY A 98 -1.44 -0.67 14.70
N ALA A 99 -2.17 -0.68 13.59
CA ALA A 99 -2.44 -1.88 12.81
C ALA A 99 -2.24 -1.61 11.32
N VAL A 100 -2.00 -2.66 10.54
CA VAL A 100 -1.81 -2.59 9.09
C VAL A 100 -2.39 -3.81 8.40
N VAL A 101 -3.04 -3.58 7.25
CA VAL A 101 -3.27 -4.61 6.24
C VAL A 101 -2.51 -4.23 4.98
N ASN A 102 -1.64 -5.13 4.52
CA ASN A 102 -1.01 -5.04 3.20
C ASN A 102 -1.67 -6.04 2.28
N VAL A 103 -2.22 -5.57 1.15
CA VAL A 103 -2.90 -6.43 0.18
C VAL A 103 -2.19 -6.35 -1.17
N PRO A 104 -1.66 -7.46 -1.69
CA PRO A 104 -1.04 -7.47 -3.00
C PRO A 104 -2.08 -7.25 -4.08
N VAL A 105 -1.76 -6.36 -5.03
CA VAL A 105 -2.55 -6.20 -6.26
C VAL A 105 -1.94 -7.09 -7.31
N VAL A 106 -2.70 -8.09 -7.76
CA VAL A 106 -2.20 -9.16 -8.64
C VAL A 106 -2.86 -9.05 -10.01
N ASP A 107 -2.06 -9.28 -11.05
CA ASP A 107 -2.53 -9.47 -12.41
C ASP A 107 -1.93 -10.75 -13.01
N GLY A 108 -2.79 -11.72 -13.31
CA GLY A 108 -2.36 -13.06 -13.70
C GLY A 108 -1.44 -13.66 -12.64
N SER A 109 -0.21 -13.97 -13.02
CA SER A 109 0.80 -14.52 -12.10
C SER A 109 1.72 -13.46 -11.46
N ARG A 110 1.54 -12.17 -11.76
CA ARG A 110 2.45 -11.09 -11.33
C ARG A 110 1.82 -10.21 -10.26
N THR A 111 2.59 -9.90 -9.21
CA THR A 111 2.27 -8.82 -8.28
C THR A 111 2.61 -7.48 -8.91
N LEU A 112 1.60 -6.63 -9.11
CA LEU A 112 1.76 -5.26 -9.63
C LEU A 112 2.18 -4.28 -8.54
N GLY A 113 1.79 -4.53 -7.29
CA GLY A 113 1.99 -3.59 -6.21
C GLY A 113 1.24 -3.97 -4.94
N MET A 114 1.06 -2.98 -4.07
CA MET A 114 0.51 -3.15 -2.74
C MET A 114 -0.48 -2.04 -2.41
N LEU A 115 -1.62 -2.40 -1.84
CA LEU A 115 -2.39 -1.50 -0.98
C LEU A 115 -1.83 -1.59 0.44
N ASN A 116 -1.53 -0.47 1.08
CA ASN A 116 -1.22 -0.44 2.50
C ASN A 116 -2.28 0.41 3.21
N VAL A 117 -2.99 -0.22 4.14
CA VAL A 117 -4.12 0.36 4.86
C VAL A 117 -3.80 0.29 6.35
N LEU A 118 -3.70 1.45 7.00
CA LEU A 118 -3.31 1.56 8.41
C LEU A 118 -4.31 2.39 9.20
N ASP A 119 -4.57 1.95 10.42
CA ASP A 119 -5.38 2.63 11.43
C ASP A 119 -4.86 2.24 12.82
N ALA A 120 -5.60 2.57 13.88
CA ALA A 120 -5.25 2.25 15.25
C ALA A 120 -5.07 0.75 15.48
N GLU A 121 -4.32 0.41 16.54
CA GLU A 121 -4.18 -0.98 16.99
C GLU A 121 -5.57 -1.61 17.26
N GLY A 122 -5.74 -2.86 16.81
CA GLY A 122 -7.02 -3.56 16.92
C GLY A 122 -8.12 -3.11 15.94
N SER A 123 -7.82 -2.22 14.98
CA SER A 123 -8.81 -1.77 13.98
C SER A 123 -9.11 -2.79 12.88
N TYR A 124 -8.28 -3.82 12.70
CA TYR A 124 -8.40 -4.77 11.59
C TYR A 124 -8.44 -6.22 12.04
N ASP A 125 -9.19 -7.01 11.29
CA ASP A 125 -9.41 -8.43 11.48
C ASP A 125 -9.50 -9.15 10.11
N ASP A 126 -9.85 -10.44 10.12
CA ASP A 126 -9.97 -11.21 8.89
C ASP A 126 -11.09 -10.71 7.95
N GLU A 127 -12.13 -10.06 8.48
CA GLU A 127 -13.18 -9.45 7.66
C GLU A 127 -12.65 -8.23 6.90
N SER A 128 -11.88 -7.40 7.59
CA SER A 128 -11.17 -6.27 7.00
C SER A 128 -10.24 -6.73 5.87
N VAL A 129 -9.48 -7.81 6.10
CA VAL A 129 -8.60 -8.41 5.08
C VAL A 129 -9.40 -8.89 3.86
N ARG A 130 -10.52 -9.59 4.07
CA ARG A 130 -11.39 -10.06 2.97
C ARG A 130 -11.95 -8.89 2.16
N ALA A 131 -12.46 -7.85 2.83
CA ALA A 131 -13.00 -6.66 2.18
C ALA A 131 -11.94 -5.94 1.34
N LEU A 132 -10.76 -5.69 1.93
CA LEU A 132 -9.65 -5.04 1.23
C LEU A 132 -9.13 -5.88 0.05
N THR A 133 -9.09 -7.21 0.19
CA THR A 133 -8.74 -8.13 -0.90
C THR A 133 -9.69 -8.02 -2.08
N ALA A 134 -11.00 -7.88 -1.82
CA ALA A 134 -12.00 -7.70 -2.87
C ALA A 134 -11.86 -6.35 -3.61
N LEU A 135 -11.32 -5.33 -2.94
CA LEU A 135 -11.11 -3.99 -3.51
C LEU A 135 -9.76 -3.85 -4.23
N ALA A 136 -8.78 -4.72 -3.95
CA ALA A 136 -7.40 -4.58 -4.42
C ALA A 136 -7.24 -4.46 -5.94
N SER A 137 -8.02 -5.23 -6.71
CA SER A 137 -7.94 -5.24 -8.18
C SER A 137 -8.28 -3.88 -8.82
N ARG A 138 -9.00 -2.99 -8.10
CA ARG A 138 -9.37 -1.66 -8.59
C ARG A 138 -8.16 -0.74 -8.80
N ALA A 139 -7.06 -0.98 -8.10
CA ALA A 139 -5.80 -0.24 -8.28
C ALA A 139 -4.95 -0.76 -9.46
N ALA A 140 -5.30 -1.88 -10.08
CA ALA A 140 -4.49 -2.51 -11.12
C ALA A 140 -4.22 -1.59 -12.34
N PRO A 141 -5.18 -0.82 -12.88
CA PRO A 141 -4.92 0.07 -14.02
C PRO A 141 -3.84 1.13 -13.72
N ASP A 142 -3.92 1.80 -12.58
CA ASP A 142 -2.95 2.82 -12.18
C ASP A 142 -1.57 2.23 -11.92
N LEU A 143 -1.51 1.04 -11.32
CA LEU A 143 -0.26 0.31 -11.08
C LEU A 143 0.41 -0.10 -12.39
N ARG A 144 -0.34 -0.64 -13.36
CA ARG A 144 0.20 -0.95 -14.70
C ARG A 144 0.76 0.30 -15.37
N ALA A 145 0.03 1.41 -15.31
CA ALA A 145 0.47 2.67 -15.90
C ALA A 145 1.76 3.20 -15.24
N ALA A 146 1.89 3.05 -13.92
CA ALA A 146 3.09 3.43 -13.19
C ALA A 146 4.30 2.55 -13.52
N ILE A 147 4.12 1.22 -13.56
CA ILE A 147 5.18 0.28 -13.97
C ILE A 147 5.66 0.61 -15.38
N ALA A 148 4.74 0.76 -16.33
CA ALA A 148 5.10 1.08 -17.71
C ALA A 148 5.85 2.43 -17.84
N ARG A 149 5.55 3.41 -16.98
CA ARG A 149 6.32 4.67 -16.91
C ARG A 149 7.72 4.44 -16.36
N ALA A 150 7.86 3.67 -15.29
CA ALA A 150 9.14 3.37 -14.67
C ALA A 150 10.08 2.63 -15.64
N ASP A 151 9.55 1.66 -16.39
CA ASP A 151 10.33 0.87 -17.36
C ASP A 151 10.89 1.72 -18.50
N ARG A 152 10.19 2.80 -18.89
CA ARG A 152 10.64 3.74 -19.94
C ARG A 152 11.75 4.67 -19.47
N THR A 153 11.80 5.01 -18.18
CA THR A 153 12.85 5.89 -17.63
C THR A 153 14.15 5.14 -17.35
N ALA A 154 14.10 3.80 -17.33
CA ALA A 154 15.28 2.95 -17.15
C ALA A 154 16.08 2.68 -18.43
N HIS A 155 15.56 3.12 -19.60
CA HIS A 155 16.20 3.05 -20.92
C HIS A 155 16.61 4.46 -21.38
#